data_AF-A0A239L264-F1
#
_entry.id   AF-A0A239L264-F1
#
_cell.length_a   1.000
_cell.length_b   1.000
_cell.length_c   1.000
_cell.angle_alpha   90.00
_cell.angle_beta   90.00
_cell.angle_gamma   90.00
#
_symmetry.space_group_name_H-M   'P 1'
#
loop_
_entity.id
_entity.type
_entity.pdbx_description
1 polymer ?
#
loop_
_entity_poly.entity_id
_entity_poly.type
_entity_poly.pdbx_seq_one_letter_code
_entity_poly.pdbx_strand_id
1 'polypeptide(L)'
;MKPNHKGRARLFKNPVLEKMSRTHIALPISIFIAIATGLIYYGITYSFINVIEAIGFFFLGWLIFTLIEYLAHRYVFHMSTDTPLKARLQYLFHGNHHEFPKDKDRLAMPPIVSILYASAFFFIFKLIFGQFVFGVVAGLLFGYAMYLFVHYAVHAYAPPKNSLKTLWVHHSIHHYKDPHVAYGVSSPLWDYILGTMPKKAK
;
A
#
# COMPACT_ATOMS: atom_id res chain seq x y z
N MET A 1 6.55 -19.88 -1.64
CA MET A 1 5.28 -20.65 -1.70
C MET A 1 4.82 -20.68 -3.15
N LYS A 2 4.33 -21.81 -3.70
CA LYS A 2 3.77 -21.82 -5.06
C LYS A 2 2.36 -21.20 -5.03
N PRO A 3 2.05 -20.18 -5.86
CA PRO A 3 0.74 -19.54 -5.85
C PRO A 3 -0.40 -20.48 -6.28
N ASN A 4 -1.57 -20.33 -5.65
CA ASN A 4 -2.82 -21.00 -5.96
C ASN A 4 -3.83 -19.99 -6.53
N HIS A 5 -4.26 -20.20 -7.78
CA HIS A 5 -5.12 -19.27 -8.50
C HIS A 5 -6.63 -19.53 -8.34
N LYS A 6 -7.03 -20.65 -7.73
CA LYS A 6 -8.44 -21.06 -7.62
C LYS A 6 -8.99 -21.03 -6.19
N GLY A 7 -8.12 -20.87 -5.19
CA GLY A 7 -8.49 -20.87 -3.78
C GLY A 7 -8.65 -19.49 -3.17
N ARG A 8 -9.02 -19.48 -1.89
CA ARG A 8 -9.04 -18.31 -1.01
C ARG A 8 -8.60 -18.78 0.37
N ALA A 9 -7.88 -17.94 1.10
CA ALA A 9 -7.55 -18.24 2.50
C ALA A 9 -8.82 -18.21 3.37
N ARG A 10 -8.78 -18.85 4.54
CA ARG A 10 -9.70 -18.53 5.65
C ARG A 10 -8.84 -17.94 6.76
N LEU A 11 -9.00 -16.63 7.01
CA LEU A 11 -8.15 -15.94 7.97
C LEU A 11 -8.69 -16.12 9.38
N PHE A 12 -10.00 -16.10 9.59
CA PHE A 12 -10.59 -16.18 10.92
C PHE A 12 -11.60 -17.33 11.04
N LYS A 13 -11.64 -17.96 12.22
CA LYS A 13 -12.68 -18.93 12.56
C LYS A 13 -14.02 -18.20 12.73
N ASN A 14 -14.01 -17.03 13.37
CA ASN A 14 -15.18 -16.18 13.58
C ASN A 14 -15.71 -15.63 12.23
N PRO A 15 -17.01 -15.82 11.92
CA PRO A 15 -17.59 -15.45 10.63
C PRO A 15 -17.68 -13.93 10.40
N VAL A 16 -17.84 -13.13 11.47
CA VAL A 16 -17.90 -11.67 11.38
C VAL A 16 -16.52 -11.11 11.03
N LEU A 17 -15.47 -11.54 11.74
CA LEU A 17 -14.09 -11.14 11.44
C LEU A 17 -13.65 -11.58 10.04
N GLU A 18 -14.05 -12.78 9.62
CA GLU A 18 -13.79 -13.28 8.27
C GLU A 18 -14.47 -12.40 7.21
N LYS A 19 -15.72 -11.99 7.43
CA LYS A 19 -16.43 -11.07 6.52
C LYS A 19 -15.78 -9.68 6.48
N MET A 20 -15.37 -9.14 7.63
CA MET A 20 -14.71 -7.83 7.71
C MET A 20 -13.31 -7.81 7.08
N SER A 21 -12.66 -8.98 6.96
CA SER A 21 -11.37 -9.10 6.26
C SER A 21 -11.48 -8.96 4.74
N ARG A 22 -12.69 -8.91 4.18
CA ARG A 22 -12.94 -8.84 2.74
C ARG A 22 -13.45 -7.46 2.37
N THR A 23 -12.76 -6.80 1.45
CA THR A 23 -13.05 -5.43 1.05
C THR A 23 -12.90 -5.27 -0.45
N HIS A 24 -13.95 -4.77 -1.11
CA HIS A 24 -13.84 -4.36 -2.50
C HIS A 24 -12.92 -3.13 -2.61
N ILE A 25 -11.92 -3.20 -3.49
CA ILE A 25 -10.84 -2.20 -3.59
C ILE A 25 -11.32 -0.75 -3.76
N ALA A 26 -12.45 -0.54 -4.43
CA ALA A 26 -13.00 0.79 -4.67
C ALA A 26 -13.37 1.53 -3.36
N LEU A 27 -13.75 0.80 -2.31
CA LEU A 27 -14.15 1.39 -1.04
C LEU A 27 -12.98 2.14 -0.36
N PRO A 28 -11.85 1.50 -0.02
CA PRO A 28 -10.73 2.20 0.59
C PRO A 28 -10.16 3.28 -0.32
N ILE A 29 -10.04 3.05 -1.64
CA ILE A 29 -9.58 4.09 -2.57
C ILE A 29 -10.46 5.35 -2.46
N SER A 30 -11.78 5.19 -2.53
CA SER A 30 -12.71 6.33 -2.47
C SER A 30 -12.62 7.06 -1.13
N ILE A 31 -12.54 6.33 -0.02
CA ILE A 31 -12.38 6.90 1.32
C ILE A 31 -11.12 7.76 1.41
N PHE A 32 -9.96 7.23 0.99
CA PHE A 32 -8.69 7.95 1.15
C PHE A 32 -8.55 9.14 0.21
N ILE A 33 -9.08 9.04 -1.02
CA ILE A 33 -9.13 10.19 -1.94
C ILE A 33 -10.05 11.28 -1.39
N ALA A 34 -11.21 10.92 -0.84
CA ALA A 34 -12.12 11.89 -0.23
C ALA A 34 -11.49 12.59 0.99
N ILE A 35 -10.83 11.83 1.88
CA ILE A 35 -10.13 12.41 3.04
C ILE A 35 -8.97 13.30 2.60
N ALA A 36 -8.13 12.86 1.65
CA ALA A 36 -7.03 13.66 1.13
C ALA A 36 -7.52 14.99 0.54
N THR A 37 -8.58 14.95 -0.26
CA THR A 37 -9.21 16.15 -0.84
C THR A 37 -9.77 17.06 0.25
N GLY A 38 -10.47 16.50 1.24
CA GLY A 38 -11.01 17.23 2.38
C GLY A 38 -9.93 17.91 3.22
N LEU A 39 -8.78 17.26 3.43
CA LEU A 39 -7.65 17.84 4.16
C LEU A 39 -7.04 19.03 3.44
N ILE A 40 -6.82 18.94 2.12
CA ILE A 40 -6.32 20.07 1.32
C ILE A 40 -7.33 21.22 1.33
N TYR A 41 -8.61 20.92 1.07
CA TYR A 41 -9.68 21.91 1.07
C TYR A 41 -9.77 22.64 2.41
N TYR A 42 -9.78 21.89 3.52
CA TYR A 42 -9.84 22.44 4.87
C TYR A 42 -8.60 23.27 5.20
N GLY A 43 -7.41 22.75 4.88
CA GLY A 43 -6.14 23.44 5.10
C GLY A 43 -6.07 24.81 4.41
N ILE A 44 -6.55 24.90 3.17
CA ILE A 44 -6.59 26.15 2.40
C ILE A 44 -7.71 27.09 2.91
N THR A 45 -8.92 26.56 3.11
CA THR A 45 -10.09 27.37 3.49
C THR A 45 -9.89 28.08 4.82
N TYR A 46 -9.24 27.41 5.78
CA TYR A 46 -8.96 27.97 7.10
C TYR A 46 -7.55 28.58 7.21
N SER A 47 -6.87 28.80 6.07
CA SER A 47 -5.56 29.47 6.00
C SER A 47 -4.45 28.81 6.83
N PHE A 48 -4.54 27.49 7.08
CA PHE A 48 -3.44 26.72 7.66
C PHE A 48 -2.28 26.54 6.68
N ILE A 49 -2.60 26.43 5.39
CA ILE A 49 -1.63 26.34 4.29
C ILE A 49 -2.16 27.11 3.07
N ASN A 50 -1.27 27.71 2.29
CA ASN A 50 -1.61 28.27 0.98
C ASN A 50 -1.50 27.22 -0.14
N VAL A 51 -1.86 27.58 -1.37
CA VAL A 51 -1.87 26.65 -2.53
C VAL A 51 -0.48 26.09 -2.85
N ILE A 52 0.56 26.92 -2.77
CA ILE A 52 1.94 26.49 -3.08
C ILE A 52 2.42 25.50 -2.02
N GLU A 53 2.18 25.80 -0.75
CA GLU A 53 2.47 24.90 0.37
C GLU A 53 1.69 23.59 0.24
N ALA A 54 0.41 23.65 -0.11
CA ALA A 54 -0.42 22.47 -0.33
C ALA A 54 0.19 21.56 -1.41
N ILE A 55 0.62 22.11 -2.55
CA ILE A 55 1.25 21.35 -3.62
C ILE A 55 2.58 20.74 -3.14
N GLY A 56 3.46 21.55 -2.55
CA GLY A 56 4.79 21.10 -2.12
C GLY A 56 4.72 19.98 -1.06
N PHE A 57 3.91 20.20 -0.02
CA PHE A 57 3.75 19.22 1.05
C PHE A 57 2.92 18.00 0.63
N PHE A 58 2.02 18.13 -0.34
CA PHE A 58 1.35 16.98 -0.95
C PHE A 58 2.37 16.05 -1.64
N PHE A 59 3.27 16.58 -2.48
CA PHE A 59 4.28 15.75 -3.12
C PHE A 59 5.28 15.17 -2.12
N LEU A 60 5.65 15.91 -1.08
CA LEU A 60 6.45 15.36 0.02
C LEU A 60 5.74 14.19 0.71
N GLY A 61 4.46 14.36 1.04
CA GLY A 61 3.63 13.32 1.65
C GLY A 61 3.51 12.06 0.79
N TRP A 62 3.32 12.25 -0.52
CA TRP A 62 3.28 11.14 -1.47
C TRP A 62 4.64 10.42 -1.54
N LEU A 63 5.75 11.16 -1.61
CA LEU A 63 7.09 10.56 -1.59
C LEU A 63 7.34 9.77 -0.29
N ILE A 64 6.97 10.33 0.87
CA ILE A 64 7.03 9.63 2.17
C ILE A 64 6.21 8.34 2.12
N PHE A 65 5.01 8.36 1.55
CA PHE A 65 4.21 7.15 1.40
C PHE A 65 4.95 6.08 0.58
N THR A 66 5.56 6.43 -0.55
CA THR A 66 6.28 5.43 -1.36
C THR A 66 7.43 4.76 -0.59
N LEU A 67 8.05 5.50 0.35
CA LEU A 67 9.06 4.93 1.25
C LEU A 67 8.42 4.01 2.29
N ILE A 68 7.31 4.44 2.90
CA ILE A 68 6.54 3.62 3.85
C ILE A 68 6.08 2.31 3.19
N GLU A 69 5.55 2.39 1.97
CA GLU A 69 5.18 1.23 1.15
C GLU A 69 6.34 0.24 1.05
N TYR A 70 7.51 0.71 0.59
CA TYR A 70 8.69 -0.13 0.43
C TYR A 70 9.13 -0.78 1.75
N LEU A 71 9.24 0.03 2.81
CA LEU A 71 9.71 -0.45 4.12
C LEU A 71 8.71 -1.44 4.74
N ALA A 72 7.41 -1.14 4.68
CA ALA A 72 6.37 -2.04 5.17
C ALA A 72 6.37 -3.34 4.37
N HIS A 73 6.46 -3.27 3.04
CA HIS A 73 6.48 -4.45 2.20
C HIS A 73 7.69 -5.33 2.50
N ARG A 74 8.88 -4.74 2.59
CA ARG A 74 10.12 -5.48 2.86
C ARG A 74 10.20 -6.06 4.27
N TYR A 75 9.90 -5.27 5.30
CA TYR A 75 10.20 -5.64 6.68
C TYR A 75 8.99 -6.11 7.50
N VAL A 76 7.78 -5.70 7.13
CA VAL A 76 6.55 -6.10 7.82
C VAL A 76 5.86 -7.23 7.06
N PHE A 77 5.58 -7.03 5.78
CA PHE A 77 4.84 -8.01 4.97
C PHE A 77 5.69 -9.26 4.65
N HIS A 78 7.01 -9.09 4.54
CA HIS A 78 8.00 -10.17 4.41
C HIS A 78 8.86 -10.36 5.67
N MET A 79 8.29 -10.08 6.85
CA MET A 79 8.95 -10.38 8.13
C MET A 79 9.31 -11.88 8.25
N SER A 80 10.33 -12.18 9.05
CA SER A 80 10.72 -13.57 9.35
C SER A 80 9.57 -14.33 10.02
N THR A 81 9.43 -15.62 9.72
CA THR A 81 8.41 -16.50 10.32
C THR A 81 9.01 -17.49 11.31
N ASP A 82 10.02 -17.04 12.05
CA ASP A 82 10.81 -17.79 13.06
C ASP A 82 10.02 -18.13 14.34
N THR A 83 8.88 -17.47 14.56
CA THR A 83 7.96 -17.79 15.66
C THR A 83 6.53 -17.99 15.17
N PRO A 84 5.68 -18.76 15.89
CA PRO A 84 4.29 -18.96 15.50
C PRO A 84 3.50 -17.65 15.40
N LEU A 85 3.78 -16.67 16.28
CA LEU A 85 3.15 -15.36 16.24
C LEU A 85 3.53 -14.58 14.99
N LYS A 86 4.84 -14.50 14.66
CA LYS A 86 5.28 -13.81 13.45
C LYS A 86 4.77 -14.49 12.19
N ALA A 87 4.80 -15.83 12.13
CA ALA A 87 4.21 -16.59 11.03
C ALA A 87 2.72 -16.25 10.83
N ARG A 88 1.97 -16.13 11.94
CA ARG A 88 0.55 -15.76 11.90
C ARG A 88 0.33 -14.32 11.42
N LEU A 89 1.10 -13.36 11.93
CA LEU A 89 1.01 -11.95 11.54
C LEU A 89 1.41 -11.74 10.08
N GLN A 90 2.53 -12.32 9.65
CA GLN A 90 2.98 -12.30 8.27
C GLN A 90 1.90 -12.85 7.34
N TYR A 91 1.29 -13.99 7.70
CA TYR A 91 0.22 -14.57 6.88
C TYR A 91 -1.03 -13.69 6.82
N LEU A 92 -1.42 -13.05 7.93
CA LEU A 92 -2.54 -12.12 7.98
C LEU A 92 -2.30 -10.86 7.11
N PHE A 93 -1.09 -10.32 7.13
CA PHE A 93 -0.76 -9.12 6.38
C PHE A 93 -0.53 -9.39 4.89
N HIS A 94 0.17 -10.47 4.55
CA HIS A 94 0.65 -10.65 3.17
C HIS A 94 0.86 -12.08 2.70
N GLY A 95 1.16 -13.04 3.59
CA GLY A 95 1.36 -14.44 3.19
C GLY A 95 0.15 -15.04 2.47
N ASN A 96 -1.07 -14.72 2.93
CA ASN A 96 -2.31 -15.13 2.25
C ASN A 96 -2.41 -14.59 0.81
N HIS A 97 -1.88 -13.40 0.55
CA HIS A 97 -1.87 -12.81 -0.79
C HIS A 97 -0.86 -13.51 -1.71
N HIS A 98 0.33 -13.86 -1.21
CA HIS A 98 1.27 -14.69 -1.98
C HIS A 98 0.74 -16.08 -2.29
N GLU A 99 -0.03 -16.67 -1.37
CA GLU A 99 -0.68 -17.95 -1.60
C GLU A 99 -1.83 -17.83 -2.61
N PHE A 100 -2.67 -16.80 -2.49
CA PHE A 100 -3.86 -16.60 -3.33
C PHE A 100 -3.86 -15.22 -4.02
N PRO A 101 -2.95 -14.96 -4.97
CA PRO A 101 -2.78 -13.61 -5.56
C PRO A 101 -3.98 -13.17 -6.41
N LYS A 102 -4.89 -14.10 -6.76
CA LYS A 102 -6.11 -13.81 -7.51
C LYS A 102 -7.34 -13.61 -6.62
N ASP A 103 -7.22 -13.69 -5.29
CA ASP A 103 -8.30 -13.35 -4.35
C ASP A 103 -8.45 -11.82 -4.25
N LYS A 104 -9.30 -11.26 -5.11
CA LYS A 104 -9.48 -9.82 -5.27
C LYS A 104 -10.07 -9.13 -4.03
N ASP A 105 -10.74 -9.88 -3.17
CA ASP A 105 -11.42 -9.32 -1.99
C ASP A 105 -10.44 -9.04 -0.82
N ARG A 106 -9.16 -9.43 -0.96
CA ARG A 106 -8.14 -9.37 0.10
C ARG A 106 -6.83 -8.70 -0.31
N LEU A 107 -6.87 -7.94 -1.39
CA LEU A 107 -5.72 -7.14 -1.83
C LEU A 107 -5.56 -5.89 -0.97
N ALA A 108 -6.67 -5.35 -0.45
CA ALA A 108 -6.65 -4.20 0.43
C ALA A 108 -6.72 -4.63 1.90
N MET A 109 -6.01 -3.87 2.73
CA MET A 109 -6.17 -3.94 4.18
C MET A 109 -7.59 -3.47 4.56
N PRO A 110 -8.22 -4.04 5.60
CA PRO A 110 -9.56 -3.62 6.01
C PRO A 110 -9.63 -2.10 6.26
N PRO A 111 -10.66 -1.39 5.74
CA PRO A 111 -10.73 0.07 5.83
C PRO A 111 -10.64 0.61 7.25
N ILE A 112 -11.26 -0.09 8.22
CA ILE A 112 -11.23 0.34 9.63
C ILE A 112 -9.81 0.41 10.20
N VAL A 113 -8.97 -0.57 9.86
CA VAL A 113 -7.58 -0.59 10.35
C VAL A 113 -6.75 0.44 9.59
N SER A 114 -7.05 0.65 8.30
CA SER A 114 -6.38 1.67 7.49
C SER A 114 -6.71 3.10 7.96
N ILE A 115 -7.94 3.36 8.38
CA ILE A 115 -8.36 4.63 9.00
C ILE A 115 -7.66 4.85 10.34
N LEU A 116 -7.50 3.81 11.15
CA LEU A 116 -6.75 3.91 12.41
C LEU A 116 -5.30 4.35 12.16
N TYR A 117 -4.62 3.74 11.18
CA TYR A 117 -3.27 4.17 10.81
C TYR A 117 -3.24 5.58 10.22
N ALA A 118 -4.20 5.94 9.35
CA ALA A 118 -4.30 7.29 8.81
C ALA A 118 -4.42 8.34 9.92
N SER A 119 -5.26 8.08 10.93
CA SER A 119 -5.41 8.95 12.11
C SER A 119 -4.11 9.03 12.92
N ALA A 120 -3.44 7.91 13.16
CA ALA A 120 -2.17 7.89 13.87
C ALA A 120 -1.09 8.70 13.12
N PHE A 121 -0.95 8.49 11.80
CA PHE A 121 -0.04 9.27 10.96
C PHE A 121 -0.38 10.75 10.98
N PHE A 122 -1.66 11.13 10.99
CA PHE A 122 -2.05 12.53 11.10
C PHE A 122 -1.51 13.18 12.38
N PHE A 123 -1.71 12.56 13.54
CA PHE A 123 -1.24 13.14 14.79
C PHE A 123 0.29 13.14 14.89
N ILE A 124 0.96 12.07 14.47
CA ILE A 124 2.43 12.02 14.44
C ILE A 124 2.99 13.10 13.52
N PHE A 125 2.44 13.24 12.32
CA PHE A 125 2.93 14.23 11.36
C PHE A 125 2.52 15.65 11.75
N LYS A 126 1.44 15.84 12.49
CA LYS A 126 1.12 17.15 13.08
C LYS A 126 2.20 17.62 14.05
N LEU A 127 2.81 16.71 14.82
CA LEU A 127 3.92 17.05 15.71
C LEU A 127 5.20 17.43 14.96
N ILE A 128 5.43 16.84 13.78
CA ILE A 128 6.64 17.05 12.99
C ILE A 128 6.52 18.25 12.05
N PHE A 129 5.39 18.37 11.36
CA PHE A 129 5.16 19.32 10.27
C PHE A 129 4.23 20.49 10.66
N GLY A 130 3.68 20.49 11.88
CA GLY A 130 2.77 21.55 12.33
C GLY A 130 1.55 21.68 11.42
N GLN A 131 1.28 22.90 10.94
CA GLN A 131 0.17 23.17 10.03
C GLN A 131 0.32 22.51 8.66
N PHE A 132 1.55 22.21 8.21
CA PHE A 132 1.78 21.57 6.92
C PHE A 132 1.30 20.12 6.86
N VAL A 133 0.86 19.56 8.00
CA VAL A 133 0.25 18.22 8.11
C VAL A 133 -0.91 18.02 7.13
N PHE A 134 -1.69 19.06 6.82
CA PHE A 134 -2.81 18.96 5.88
C PHE A 134 -2.33 18.56 4.48
N GLY A 135 -1.22 19.15 4.00
CA GLY A 135 -0.59 18.79 2.74
C GLY A 135 0.08 17.42 2.80
N VAL A 136 0.91 17.18 3.82
CA VAL A 136 1.69 15.92 3.95
C VAL A 136 0.76 14.71 4.07
N VAL A 137 -0.25 14.77 4.93
CA VAL A 137 -1.15 13.62 5.12
C VAL A 137 -2.05 13.42 3.90
N ALA A 138 -2.50 14.50 3.24
CA ALA A 138 -3.23 14.36 1.99
C ALA A 138 -2.40 13.64 0.91
N GLY A 139 -1.13 14.02 0.76
CA GLY A 139 -0.18 13.34 -0.13
C GLY A 139 0.04 11.88 0.24
N LEU A 140 0.20 11.59 1.54
CA LEU A 140 0.39 10.23 2.04
C LEU A 140 -0.82 9.34 1.74
N LEU A 141 -2.04 9.83 2.01
CA LEU A 141 -3.28 9.09 1.77
C LEU A 141 -3.56 8.91 0.27
N PHE A 142 -3.26 9.92 -0.55
CA PHE A 142 -3.29 9.80 -2.00
C PHE A 142 -2.32 8.72 -2.49
N GLY A 143 -1.08 8.74 -2.00
CA GLY A 143 -0.07 7.71 -2.29
C GLY A 143 -0.58 6.32 -1.95
N TYR A 144 -1.21 6.15 -0.77
CA TYR A 144 -1.81 4.88 -0.37
C TYR A 144 -2.94 4.42 -1.29
N ALA A 145 -3.83 5.33 -1.69
CA ALA A 145 -4.89 5.03 -2.64
C ALA A 145 -4.32 4.61 -4.01
N MET A 146 -3.25 5.25 -4.48
CA MET A 146 -2.57 4.89 -5.72
C MET A 146 -1.86 3.54 -5.62
N TYR A 147 -1.20 3.24 -4.51
CA TYR A 147 -0.67 1.91 -4.24
C TYR A 147 -1.75 0.84 -4.31
N LEU A 148 -2.90 1.04 -3.65
CA LEU A 148 -4.02 0.10 -3.68
C LEU A 148 -4.54 -0.12 -5.11
N PHE A 149 -4.67 0.97 -5.88
CA PHE A 149 -5.09 0.89 -7.27
C PHE A 149 -4.09 0.11 -8.13
N VAL A 150 -2.81 0.46 -8.07
CA VAL A 150 -1.75 -0.20 -8.85
C VAL A 150 -1.66 -1.68 -8.46
N HIS A 151 -1.62 -1.98 -7.17
CA HIS A 151 -1.52 -3.35 -6.65
C HIS A 151 -2.70 -4.21 -7.11
N TYR A 152 -3.92 -3.66 -7.06
CA TYR A 152 -5.07 -4.33 -7.63
C TYR A 152 -4.93 -4.54 -9.14
N ALA A 153 -4.52 -3.50 -9.87
CA ALA A 153 -4.47 -3.54 -11.33
C ALA A 153 -3.45 -4.57 -11.86
N VAL A 154 -2.27 -4.66 -11.22
CA VAL A 154 -1.23 -5.63 -11.60
C VAL A 154 -1.67 -7.08 -11.43
N HIS A 155 -2.61 -7.33 -10.50
CA HIS A 155 -3.17 -8.67 -10.26
C HIS A 155 -4.45 -8.94 -11.05
N ALA A 156 -5.25 -7.92 -11.36
CA ALA A 156 -6.57 -8.06 -11.93
C ALA A 156 -6.64 -7.92 -13.46
N TYR A 157 -5.70 -7.18 -14.08
CA TYR A 157 -5.74 -6.84 -15.50
C TYR A 157 -4.47 -7.24 -16.24
N ALA A 158 -4.57 -7.32 -17.57
CA ALA A 158 -3.42 -7.50 -18.44
C ALA A 158 -2.51 -6.24 -18.40
N PRO A 159 -1.18 -6.42 -18.55
CA PRO A 159 -0.26 -5.29 -18.59
C PRO A 159 -0.59 -4.35 -19.76
N PRO A 160 -0.52 -3.01 -19.55
CA PRO A 160 -0.71 -2.05 -20.63
C PRO A 160 0.42 -2.14 -21.66
N LYS A 161 0.19 -1.62 -22.87
CA LYS A 161 1.19 -1.57 -23.96
C LYS A 161 2.10 -0.33 -23.91
N ASN A 162 2.40 0.16 -22.71
CA ASN A 162 3.24 1.35 -22.49
C ASN A 162 4.24 1.10 -21.34
N SER A 163 4.96 2.14 -20.92
CA SER A 163 5.99 2.05 -19.86
C SER A 163 5.46 1.55 -18.52
N LEU A 164 4.17 1.73 -18.21
CA LEU A 164 3.56 1.24 -16.97
C LEU A 164 3.59 -0.29 -16.85
N LYS A 165 3.76 -1.02 -17.98
CA LYS A 165 3.99 -2.47 -17.98
C LYS A 165 5.11 -2.89 -17.02
N THR A 166 6.07 -2.00 -16.76
CA THR A 166 7.16 -2.29 -15.83
C THR A 166 6.65 -2.68 -14.44
N LEU A 167 5.54 -2.09 -13.96
CA LEU A 167 4.96 -2.38 -12.64
C LEU A 167 4.39 -3.81 -12.58
N TRP A 168 3.71 -4.24 -13.66
CA TRP A 168 3.23 -5.62 -13.79
C TRP A 168 4.37 -6.61 -13.77
N VAL A 169 5.43 -6.36 -14.56
CA VAL A 169 6.58 -7.26 -14.66
C VAL A 169 7.33 -7.32 -13.33
N HIS A 170 7.60 -6.17 -12.72
CA HIS A 170 8.33 -6.05 -11.46
C HIS A 170 7.61 -6.80 -10.33
N HIS A 171 6.32 -6.55 -10.16
CA HIS A 171 5.54 -7.23 -9.13
C HIS A 171 5.27 -8.72 -9.45
N SER A 172 5.22 -9.10 -10.73
CA SER A 172 5.16 -10.52 -11.11
C SER A 172 6.44 -11.26 -10.75
N ILE A 173 7.62 -10.64 -10.91
CA ILE A 173 8.88 -11.24 -10.47
C ILE A 173 8.85 -11.51 -8.96
N HIS A 174 8.36 -10.54 -8.18
CA HIS A 174 8.19 -10.67 -6.73
C HIS A 174 7.32 -11.89 -6.35
N HIS A 175 6.15 -12.05 -7.00
CA HIS A 175 5.24 -13.15 -6.66
C HIS A 175 5.67 -14.52 -7.18
N TYR A 176 6.28 -14.58 -8.37
CA TYR A 176 6.43 -15.83 -9.12
C TYR A 176 7.88 -16.30 -9.28
N LYS A 177 8.87 -15.45 -9.03
CA LYS A 177 10.29 -15.80 -9.18
C LYS A 177 11.06 -15.68 -7.87
N ASP A 178 11.04 -14.51 -7.24
CA ASP A 178 11.83 -14.25 -6.04
C ASP A 178 11.12 -13.23 -5.13
N PRO A 179 10.57 -13.67 -3.97
CA PRO A 179 9.88 -12.78 -3.04
C PRO A 179 10.84 -11.88 -2.23
N HIS A 180 12.16 -12.03 -2.38
CA HIS A 180 13.15 -11.22 -1.67
C HIS A 180 13.66 -9.99 -2.46
N VAL A 181 13.02 -9.69 -3.59
CA VAL A 181 13.31 -8.52 -4.45
C VAL A 181 12.00 -7.87 -4.90
N ALA A 182 12.10 -6.70 -5.54
CA ALA A 182 10.96 -5.99 -6.13
C ALA A 182 9.84 -5.67 -5.12
N TYR A 183 10.22 -5.03 -4.00
CA TYR A 183 9.28 -4.64 -2.94
C TYR A 183 8.46 -3.40 -3.30
N GLY A 184 8.93 -2.54 -4.19
CA GLY A 184 8.14 -1.41 -4.69
C GLY A 184 7.02 -1.88 -5.60
N VAL A 185 5.76 -1.59 -5.25
CA VAL A 185 4.58 -1.94 -6.04
C VAL A 185 4.13 -0.76 -6.89
N SER A 186 4.05 0.45 -6.30
CA SER A 186 3.68 1.68 -7.01
C SER A 186 4.81 2.23 -7.87
N SER A 187 6.07 1.96 -7.49
CA SER A 187 7.28 2.39 -8.18
C SER A 187 8.49 1.55 -7.77
N PRO A 188 9.43 1.24 -8.69
CA PRO A 188 10.68 0.55 -8.35
C PRO A 188 11.74 1.48 -7.71
N LEU A 189 11.45 2.76 -7.49
CA LEU A 189 12.40 3.77 -7.00
C LEU A 189 13.24 3.29 -5.81
N TRP A 190 12.59 2.80 -4.76
CA TRP A 190 13.27 2.37 -3.55
C TRP A 190 14.01 1.03 -3.72
N ASP A 191 13.57 0.17 -4.65
CA ASP A 191 14.35 -1.01 -5.00
C ASP A 191 15.68 -0.65 -5.67
N TYR A 192 15.69 0.38 -6.53
CA TYR A 192 16.93 0.91 -7.10
C TYR A 192 17.83 1.52 -6.03
N ILE A 193 17.29 2.39 -5.16
CA ILE A 193 18.07 3.09 -4.14
C ILE A 193 18.64 2.13 -3.09
N LEU A 194 17.84 1.15 -2.66
CA LEU A 194 18.16 0.27 -1.52
C LEU A 194 18.61 -1.15 -1.95
N GLY A 195 18.89 -1.33 -3.24
CA GLY A 195 19.59 -2.51 -3.76
C GLY A 195 18.76 -3.79 -3.81
N THR A 196 17.44 -3.70 -4.01
CA THR A 196 16.51 -4.85 -4.10
C THR A 196 15.89 -5.01 -5.49
N MET A 197 16.51 -4.45 -6.52
CA MET A 197 16.13 -4.69 -7.92
C MET A 197 16.33 -6.15 -8.31
N PRO A 198 15.37 -6.79 -9.01
CA PRO A 198 15.58 -8.10 -9.58
C PRO A 198 16.77 -8.12 -10.52
N LYS A 199 17.57 -9.19 -10.45
CA LYS A 199 18.63 -9.43 -11.44
C LYS A 199 18.00 -9.57 -12.81
N LYS A 200 18.52 -8.86 -13.82
CA LYS A 200 18.15 -9.10 -15.21
C LYS A 200 18.44 -10.57 -15.52
N ALA A 201 17.44 -11.29 -16.04
CA ALA A 201 17.69 -12.60 -16.62
C ALA A 201 18.74 -12.42 -17.72
N LYS A 202 19.84 -13.17 -17.64
CA LYS A 202 20.80 -13.30 -18.73
C LYS A 202 20.13 -13.98 -19.91
#